data_AF-A0A3M1HR62-F1
#
_entry.id   AF-A0A3M1HR62-F1
#
_cell.length_a   1.000
_cell.length_b   1.000
_cell.length_c   1.000
_cell.angle_alpha   90.00
_cell.angle_beta   90.00
_cell.angle_gamma   90.00
#
_symmetry.space_group_name_H-M   'P 1'
#
loop_
_entity.id
_entity.type
_entity.pdbx_description
1 polymer ?
#
loop_
_entity_poly.entity_id
_entity_poly.type
_entity_poly.pdbx_seq_one_letter_code
_entity_poly.pdbx_strand_id
1 'polypeptide(L)'
;MKNKRLTAILLVVFIDLLGFSLILPLLPYYANKYGASDTVTGLLVASYAVMQLIGAPILGRLSDRFGRRPVLLLSVAGTSAGFLLLALADPIGGLLARAFAPGAASAFVVFVLFVSRMVDGLTGGNISVAQAYIT
;
A
#
# COMPACT_ATOMS: atom_id res chain seq x y z
N MET A 1 -22.47 -20.74 -6.39
CA MET A 1 -21.12 -20.38 -6.91
C MET A 1 -20.18 -21.57 -6.72
N LYS A 2 -19.94 -22.37 -7.77
CA LYS A 2 -19.35 -23.73 -7.67
C LYS A 2 -17.82 -23.79 -7.48
N ASN A 3 -17.11 -22.67 -7.42
CA ASN A 3 -15.64 -22.67 -7.35
C ASN A 3 -15.10 -21.82 -6.19
N LYS A 4 -14.90 -22.45 -5.03
CA LYS A 4 -14.46 -21.80 -3.77
C LYS A 4 -13.20 -20.94 -3.92
N ARG A 5 -12.30 -21.31 -4.85
CA ARG A 5 -11.05 -20.57 -5.13
C ARG A 5 -11.31 -19.21 -5.79
N LEU A 6 -12.25 -19.15 -6.73
CA LEU A 6 -12.60 -17.93 -7.45
C LEU A 6 -13.25 -16.91 -6.50
N THR A 7 -14.14 -17.38 -5.62
CA THR A 7 -14.77 -16.54 -4.59
C THR A 7 -13.75 -15.94 -3.63
N ALA A 8 -12.74 -16.72 -3.22
CA ALA A 8 -11.67 -16.22 -2.35
C ALA A 8 -10.85 -15.11 -3.02
N ILE A 9 -10.47 -15.29 -4.29
CA ILE A 9 -9.74 -14.28 -5.07
C ILE A 9 -10.58 -13.01 -5.24
N LEU A 10 -11.87 -13.16 -5.57
CA LEU A 10 -12.79 -12.04 -5.69
C LEU A 10 -12.90 -11.23 -4.39
N LEU A 11 -13.02 -11.91 -3.25
CA LEU A 11 -13.08 -11.25 -1.94
C LEU A 11 -11.79 -10.50 -1.62
N VAL A 12 -10.63 -11.07 -1.94
CA VAL A 12 -9.33 -10.39 -1.75
C VAL A 12 -9.27 -9.11 -2.58
N VAL A 13 -9.58 -9.18 -3.88
CA VAL A 13 -9.57 -8.01 -4.76
C VAL A 13 -10.60 -6.97 -4.33
N PHE A 14 -11.77 -7.40 -3.87
CA PHE A 14 -12.80 -6.51 -3.35
C PHE A 14 -12.36 -5.74 -2.11
N ILE A 15 -11.77 -6.44 -1.12
CA ILE A 15 -11.25 -5.81 0.10
C ILE A 15 -10.14 -4.81 -0.24
N ASP A 16 -9.28 -5.16 -1.20
CA ASP A 16 -8.18 -4.31 -1.65
C ASP A 16 -8.69 -3.00 -2.28
N LEU A 17 -9.64 -3.11 -3.21
CA LEU A 17 -10.27 -1.94 -3.85
C LEU A 17 -11.04 -1.07 -2.85
N LEU A 18 -11.71 -1.68 -1.87
CA LEU A 18 -12.35 -0.94 -0.78
C LEU A 18 -11.32 -0.16 0.03
N GLY A 19 -10.23 -0.81 0.47
CA GLY A 19 -9.17 -0.15 1.22
C GLY A 19 -8.55 1.02 0.45
N PHE A 20 -8.24 0.80 -0.83
CA PHE A 20 -7.72 1.84 -1.71
C PHE A 20 -8.69 3.03 -1.84
N SER A 21 -9.99 2.75 -2.04
CA SER A 21 -11.01 3.79 -2.16
C SER A 21 -11.17 4.63 -0.88
N LEU A 22 -10.98 4.03 0.28
CA LEU A 22 -11.00 4.73 1.57
C LEU A 22 -9.74 5.58 1.77
N ILE A 23 -8.57 5.07 1.36
CA ILE A 23 -7.30 5.78 1.49
C ILE A 23 -7.29 7.09 0.70
N LEU A 24 -7.77 7.09 -0.54
CA LEU A 24 -7.64 8.24 -1.45
C LEU A 24 -8.10 9.59 -0.85
N PRO A 25 -9.28 9.70 -0.21
CA PRO A 25 -9.69 10.94 0.47
C PRO A 25 -9.02 11.13 1.85
N LEU A 26 -8.60 10.05 2.52
CA LEU A 26 -7.96 10.10 3.84
C LEU A 26 -6.51 10.59 3.78
N LEU A 27 -5.79 10.25 2.71
CA LEU A 27 -4.37 10.57 2.58
C LEU A 27 -4.10 12.09 2.56
N PRO A 28 -4.81 12.89 1.74
CA PRO A 28 -4.63 14.33 1.72
C PRO A 28 -5.01 14.97 3.05
N TYR A 29 -6.03 14.44 3.73
CA TYR A 29 -6.41 14.90 5.07
C TYR A 29 -5.29 14.66 6.09
N TYR A 30 -4.72 13.45 6.11
CA TYR A 30 -3.60 13.11 6.99
C TYR A 30 -2.35 13.92 6.68
N ALA A 31 -2.00 14.09 5.40
CA ALA A 31 -0.85 14.87 4.99
C ALA A 31 -0.98 16.34 5.43
N ASN A 32 -2.15 16.95 5.21
CA ASN A 32 -2.45 18.31 5.67
C ASN A 32 -2.42 18.44 7.20
N LYS A 33 -2.92 17.44 7.94
CA LYS A 33 -2.86 17.43 9.41
C LYS A 33 -1.43 17.57 9.94
N TYR A 34 -0.45 17.02 9.24
CA TYR A 34 0.97 17.15 9.60
C TYR A 34 1.71 18.28 8.86
N GLY A 35 0.97 19.21 8.22
CA GLY A 35 1.55 20.38 7.57
C GLY A 35 2.29 20.09 6.26
N ALA A 36 2.02 18.97 5.60
CA ALA A 36 2.54 18.72 4.26
C ALA A 36 1.91 19.70 3.26
N SER A 37 2.72 20.24 2.35
CA SER A 37 2.21 21.09 1.27
C SER A 37 1.41 20.27 0.24
N ASP A 38 0.62 20.95 -0.58
CA ASP A 38 -0.14 20.31 -1.67
C ASP A 38 0.77 19.53 -2.62
N THR A 39 1.96 20.07 -2.93
CA THR A 39 2.97 19.40 -3.75
C THR A 39 3.44 18.10 -3.10
N VAL A 40 3.74 18.12 -1.80
CA VAL A 40 4.19 16.92 -1.06
C VAL A 40 3.06 15.90 -0.97
N THR A 41 1.82 16.35 -0.78
CA THR A 41 0.63 15.48 -0.79
C THR A 41 0.42 14.83 -2.15
N GLY A 42 0.60 15.58 -3.24
CA GLY A 42 0.56 15.05 -4.60
C GLY A 42 1.64 13.99 -4.85
N LEU A 43 2.87 14.26 -4.40
CA LEU A 43 3.98 13.29 -4.46
C LEU A 43 3.70 12.05 -3.61
N LEU A 44 3.05 12.20 -2.46
CA LEU A 44 2.68 11.09 -1.59
C LEU A 44 1.69 10.16 -2.29
N VAL A 45 0.66 10.70 -2.95
CA VAL A 45 -0.27 9.92 -3.77
C VAL A 45 0.46 9.28 -4.95
N ALA A 46 1.31 10.03 -5.65
CA ALA A 46 2.06 9.53 -6.80
C ALA A 46 3.04 8.40 -6.43
N SER A 47 3.61 8.41 -5.22
CA SER A 47 4.56 7.39 -4.77
C SER A 47 3.97 5.98 -4.80
N TYR A 48 2.68 5.83 -4.48
CA TYR A 48 1.96 4.56 -4.61
C TYR A 48 1.92 4.11 -6.08
N ALA A 49 1.50 4.99 -6.99
CA ALA A 49 1.38 4.66 -8.42
C ALA A 49 2.73 4.29 -9.05
N VAL A 50 3.79 5.01 -8.69
CA VAL A 50 5.16 4.71 -9.16
C VAL A 50 5.61 3.34 -8.66
N MET A 51 5.39 3.04 -7.37
CA MET A 51 5.78 1.73 -6.83
C MET A 51 4.91 0.60 -7.37
N GLN A 52 3.64 0.85 -7.67
CA GLN A 52 2.76 -0.12 -8.34
C GLN A 52 3.17 -0.38 -9.78
N LEU A 53 3.59 0.65 -10.52
CA LEU A 53 4.13 0.50 -11.87
C LEU A 53 5.37 -0.42 -11.88
N ILE A 54 6.20 -0.35 -10.84
CA ILE A 54 7.38 -1.21 -10.68
C ILE A 54 6.99 -2.60 -10.15
N GLY A 55 6.15 -2.66 -9.13
CA GLY A 55 5.78 -3.87 -8.40
C GLY A 55 4.90 -4.82 -9.19
N ALA A 56 3.93 -4.30 -9.96
CA ALA A 56 2.97 -5.13 -10.69
C ALA A 56 3.65 -6.05 -11.73
N PRO A 57 4.57 -5.58 -12.60
CA PRO A 57 5.33 -6.47 -13.49
C PRO A 57 6.17 -7.51 -12.74
N ILE A 58 6.81 -7.12 -11.62
CA ILE A 58 7.66 -8.01 -10.82
C ILE A 58 6.80 -9.13 -10.22
N LEU A 59 5.69 -8.78 -9.58
CA LEU A 59 4.76 -9.74 -8.98
C LEU A 59 4.11 -10.63 -10.03
N GLY A 60 3.76 -10.09 -11.20
CA GLY A 60 3.25 -10.89 -12.33
C GLY A 60 4.23 -11.99 -12.74
N ARG A 61 5.50 -11.62 -13.00
CA ARG A 61 6.56 -12.59 -13.34
C ARG A 61 6.86 -13.58 -12.22
N LEU A 62 6.81 -13.11 -10.97
CA LEU A 62 7.00 -13.97 -9.80
C LEU A 62 5.85 -14.99 -9.69
N SER A 63 4.63 -14.57 -9.97
CA SER A 63 3.42 -15.40 -9.96
C SER A 63 3.49 -16.48 -11.05
N ASP A 64 4.02 -16.15 -12.22
CA ASP A 64 4.20 -17.13 -13.29
C ASP A 64 5.25 -18.19 -12.93
N ARG A 65 6.30 -17.81 -12.20
CA ARG A 65 7.40 -18.72 -11.81
C ARG A 65 7.09 -19.58 -10.59
N PHE A 66 6.52 -18.99 -9.54
CA PHE A 66 6.31 -19.65 -8.23
C PHE A 66 4.85 -20.06 -7.99
N GLY A 67 3.97 -19.79 -8.94
CA GLY A 67 2.54 -20.03 -8.84
C GLY A 67 1.80 -18.83 -8.23
N ARG A 68 0.52 -18.74 -8.61
CA ARG A 68 -0.32 -17.56 -8.32
C ARG A 68 -0.69 -17.42 -6.84
N ARG A 69 -0.91 -18.54 -6.13
CA ARG A 69 -1.38 -18.52 -4.74
C ARG A 69 -0.35 -17.93 -3.75
N PRO A 70 0.94 -18.35 -3.74
CA PRO A 70 1.94 -17.74 -2.87
C PRO A 70 2.13 -16.25 -3.11
N VAL A 71 2.09 -15.82 -4.38
CA VAL A 71 2.28 -14.41 -4.73
C VAL A 71 1.09 -13.55 -4.35
N LEU A 72 -0.15 -14.04 -4.52
CA LEU A 72 -1.34 -13.36 -3.98
C LEU A 72 -1.24 -13.18 -2.46
N LEU A 73 -0.79 -14.20 -1.72
CA LEU A 73 -0.62 -14.08 -0.27
C LEU A 73 0.47 -13.08 0.11
N LEU A 74 1.57 -13.04 -0.65
CA LEU A 74 2.64 -12.05 -0.47
C LEU A 74 2.12 -10.62 -0.72
N SER A 75 1.36 -10.42 -1.79
CA SER A 75 0.75 -9.13 -2.12
C SER A 75 -0.22 -8.66 -1.04
N VAL A 76 -1.13 -9.54 -0.59
CA VAL A 76 -2.05 -9.23 0.52
C VAL A 76 -1.32 -8.91 1.81
N ALA A 77 -0.27 -9.68 2.15
CA ALA A 77 0.54 -9.43 3.33
C ALA A 77 1.27 -8.08 3.25
N GLY A 78 1.81 -7.74 2.07
CA GLY A 78 2.46 -6.48 1.78
C GLY A 78 1.52 -5.28 1.90
N THR A 79 0.36 -5.35 1.26
CA THR A 79 -0.70 -4.35 1.37
C THR A 79 -1.12 -4.18 2.83
N SER A 80 -1.36 -5.30 3.54
CA SER A 80 -1.70 -5.27 4.97
C SER A 80 -0.61 -4.57 5.80
N ALA A 81 0.66 -4.84 5.53
CA ALA A 81 1.78 -4.15 6.18
C ALA A 81 1.79 -2.64 5.84
N GLY A 82 1.51 -2.27 4.59
CA GLY A 82 1.35 -0.87 4.16
C GLY A 82 0.21 -0.15 4.90
N PHE A 83 -0.94 -0.80 5.08
CA PHE A 83 -2.05 -0.27 5.88
C PHE A 83 -1.72 -0.16 7.37
N LEU A 84 -1.01 -1.14 7.93
CA LEU A 84 -0.57 -1.09 9.33
C LEU A 84 0.44 0.04 9.55
N LEU A 85 1.40 0.22 8.64
CA LEU A 85 2.34 1.34 8.70
C LEU A 85 1.64 2.69 8.58
N LEU A 86 0.61 2.78 7.73
CA LEU A 86 -0.23 3.99 7.63
C LEU A 86 -0.92 4.29 8.98
N ALA A 87 -1.57 3.28 9.57
CA ALA A 87 -2.29 3.42 10.84
C ALA A 87 -1.35 3.81 11.99
N LEU A 88 -0.11 3.31 11.96
CA LEU A 88 0.92 3.57 12.96
C LEU A 88 1.85 4.73 12.60
N ALA A 89 1.54 5.51 11.55
CA ALA A 89 2.44 6.55 11.08
C ALA A 89 2.73 7.62 12.14
N ASP A 90 1.71 8.00 12.93
CA ASP A 90 1.84 8.98 14.02
C ASP A 90 2.76 8.48 15.16
N PRO A 91 2.49 7.32 15.81
CA PRO A 91 3.37 6.82 16.87
C PRO A 91 4.77 6.46 16.38
N ILE A 92 4.93 5.91 15.17
CA ILE A 92 6.24 5.59 14.60
C ILE A 92 7.00 6.87 14.28
N GLY A 93 6.38 7.84 13.61
CA GLY A 93 7.00 9.13 13.29
C GLY A 93 7.39 9.90 14.54
N GLY A 94 6.55 9.88 15.58
CA GLY A 94 6.86 10.44 16.89
C GLY A 94 8.06 9.77 17.57
N LEU A 95 8.16 8.44 17.51
CA LEU A 95 9.31 7.70 18.05
C LEU A 95 10.60 8.03 17.30
N LEU A 96 10.57 8.05 15.96
CA LEU A 96 11.71 8.40 15.12
C LEU A 96 12.18 9.83 15.39
N ALA A 97 11.25 10.77 15.52
CA ALA A 97 11.58 12.15 15.86
C ALA A 97 12.30 12.26 17.21
N ARG A 98 11.85 11.52 18.23
CA ARG A 98 12.51 11.52 19.54
C ARG A 98 13.93 10.94 19.49
N ALA A 99 14.17 9.96 18.61
CA ALA A 99 15.48 9.32 18.47
C ALA A 99 16.48 10.15 17.65
N PHE A 100 16.02 10.80 16.57
CA PHE A 100 16.91 11.39 15.57
C PHE A 100 16.87 12.93 15.51
N ALA A 101 15.70 13.55 15.68
CA ALA A 101 15.57 15.01 15.65
C ALA A 101 14.34 15.48 16.45
N PRO A 102 14.50 15.72 17.77
CA PRO A 102 13.43 16.21 18.62
C PRO A 102 12.88 17.52 18.07
N GLY A 103 11.57 17.56 17.77
CA GLY A 103 10.89 18.70 17.13
C GLY A 103 10.50 18.48 15.67
N ALA A 104 11.01 17.44 14.99
CA ALA A 104 10.68 17.13 13.60
C ALA A 104 9.58 16.05 13.45
N ALA A 105 8.67 15.93 14.42
CA ALA A 105 7.66 14.86 14.46
C ALA A 105 6.81 14.79 13.19
N SER A 106 6.29 15.93 12.73
CA SER A 106 5.47 16.00 11.51
C SER A 106 6.20 15.46 10.27
N ALA A 107 7.47 15.84 10.08
CA ALA A 107 8.27 15.39 8.96
C ALA A 107 8.48 13.87 8.98
N PHE A 108 8.77 13.29 10.15
CA PHE A 108 8.90 11.85 10.29
C PHE A 108 7.57 11.11 10.09
N VAL A 109 6.44 11.67 10.53
CA VAL A 109 5.12 11.07 10.25
C VAL A 109 4.85 11.05 8.75
N VAL A 110 5.07 12.18 8.05
CA VAL A 110 4.92 12.25 6.59
C VAL A 110 5.86 11.27 5.89
N PHE A 111 7.10 11.12 6.36
CA PHE A 111 8.03 10.12 5.85
C PHE A 111 7.48 8.69 6.01
N VAL A 112 6.91 8.34 7.17
CA VAL A 112 6.28 7.03 7.38
C VAL A 112 5.06 6.85 6.47
N LEU A 113 4.28 7.91 6.20
CA LEU A 113 3.21 7.86 5.20
C LEU A 113 3.77 7.49 3.82
N PHE A 114 4.88 8.10 3.37
CA PHE A 114 5.54 7.74 2.11
C PHE A 114 5.94 6.27 2.08
N VAL A 115 6.63 5.80 3.13
CA VAL A 115 7.04 4.38 3.23
C VAL A 115 5.81 3.46 3.17
N SER A 116 4.73 3.81 3.86
CA SER A 116 3.49 3.03 3.85
C SER A 116 2.88 2.93 2.45
N ARG A 117 2.89 4.01 1.66
CA ARG A 117 2.40 4.03 0.27
C ARG A 117 3.31 3.30 -0.68
N MET A 118 4.61 3.38 -0.48
CA MET A 118 5.57 2.68 -1.31
C MET A 118 5.50 1.16 -1.13
N VAL A 119 5.40 0.69 0.12
CA VAL A 119 5.22 -0.74 0.43
C VAL A 119 3.91 -1.26 -0.17
N ASP A 120 2.82 -0.52 0.04
CA ASP A 120 1.52 -0.89 -0.51
C ASP A 120 1.53 -0.92 -2.05
N GLY A 121 2.06 0.14 -2.70
CA GLY A 121 2.19 0.19 -4.15
C GLY A 121 3.02 -0.96 -4.71
N LEU A 122 4.18 -1.24 -4.11
CA LEU A 122 5.06 -2.33 -4.55
C LEU A 122 4.39 -3.71 -4.45
N THR A 123 3.42 -3.85 -3.54
CA THR A 123 2.75 -5.12 -3.24
C THR A 123 1.33 -5.22 -3.81
N GLY A 124 0.75 -4.10 -4.26
CA GLY A 124 -0.60 -3.95 -4.82
C GLY A 124 -0.82 -4.51 -6.23
N GLY A 125 -0.07 -5.55 -6.62
CA GLY A 125 -0.25 -6.29 -7.89
C GLY A 125 -1.45 -7.26 -7.91
N ASN A 126 -2.34 -7.19 -6.92
CA ASN A 126 -3.43 -8.16 -6.71
C ASN A 126 -4.34 -8.29 -7.95
N ILE A 127 -4.68 -7.17 -8.60
CA ILE A 127 -5.56 -7.16 -9.77
C ILE A 127 -4.90 -7.89 -10.96
N SER A 128 -3.61 -7.63 -11.20
CA SER A 128 -2.85 -8.28 -12.27
C SER A 128 -2.80 -9.81 -12.06
N VAL A 129 -2.48 -10.26 -10.84
CA VAL A 129 -2.40 -11.69 -10.52
C VAL A 129 -3.79 -12.35 -10.53
N ALA A 130 -4.83 -11.64 -10.09
CA ALA A 130 -6.21 -12.11 -10.12
C ALA A 130 -6.75 -12.24 -11.56
N GLN A 131 -6.48 -11.26 -12.43
CA GLN A 131 -6.85 -11.31 -13.86
C GLN A 131 -6.15 -12.48 -14.56
N ALA A 132 -4.87 -12.70 -14.27
CA ALA A 132 -4.17 -13.87 -14.76
C ALA A 132 -4.92 -15.16 -14.37
N TYR A 133 -5.48 -15.25 -13.15
CA TYR A 133 -6.23 -16.42 -12.67
C TYR A 133 -7.53 -16.72 -13.44
N ILE A 134 -8.13 -15.71 -14.08
CA ILE A 134 -9.41 -15.83 -14.79
C ILE A 134 -9.21 -16.21 -16.27
N THR A 135 -8.06 -15.85 -16.86
CA THR A 135 -7.68 -16.15 -18.24
C THR A 135 -6.89 -17.46 -18.31
#